data_AF-A0AAD1YNA0-F1
#
_entry.id   AF-A0AAD1YNA0-F1
#
_cell.length_a   1.000
_cell.length_b   1.000
_cell.length_c   1.000
_cell.angle_alpha   90.00
_cell.angle_beta   90.00
_cell.angle_gamma   90.00
#
_symmetry.space_group_name_H-M   'P 1'
#
loop_
_entity.id
_entity.type
_entity.pdbx_description
1 polymer ?
#
loop_
_entity_poly.entity_id
_entity_poly.type
_entity_poly.pdbx_seq_one_letter_code
_entity_poly.pdbx_strand_id
1 'polypeptide(L)'
;MASLYNKTMVLCLWLAINFLATFSSELPRFEHPIRGDQRLKFLVVGDWGRNGAFNQSEVAFQMGRIGEELDIDFVVSTGDNFYDNGLKEEHDPAFLDSFTNIYTAKSLQKQWYSVLGNHDYRGDVLAQLSPALRKVDNRWLCLRSFVLDAEIAELFFVDTSPFVKDYFTIPNEHTYDWRGVTPVKTYTENVLKELESALRESTAKWKIVVGHHAIRSVGHHGDTEELVERLLPILRANNVDLYVNGHDHCLEQISDNQSPIQYLTSGAGSKAWRGDLKGQNRKGLEFFYDGQGFMSVQMTPSDVEIVFYDVFGKVLHKWTMSKQLHNLHPIIGDDNETRQPSSVSRISEVTNKRLPAAAPPTVVLHRSPGPAAAFSDFPICFWFHVQVRRPQAMTPSSTVFFSGEKIGSSIATSHSHNLNFSGNKNSISNPFSTFSLAAKDYGDLPLSHFIQRRQNCIFSCFPEPCSHSICRSFIESTVHDLKDSMHSFGTMRTKRGLIIEF
;
A
#
# COMPACT_ATOMS: atom_id res chain seq x y z
N MET A 1 3.31 13.41 71.37
CA MET A 1 3.91 14.25 70.31
C MET A 1 4.80 13.41 69.38
N ALA A 2 6.11 13.24 69.62
CA ALA A 2 7.07 12.67 68.65
C ALA A 2 6.64 11.36 67.94
N SER A 3 6.14 10.37 68.69
CA SER A 3 5.70 9.07 68.13
C SER A 3 4.56 9.18 67.08
N LEU A 4 3.72 10.21 67.18
CA LEU A 4 2.64 10.44 66.21
C LEU A 4 3.18 11.02 64.89
N TYR A 5 4.17 11.90 64.97
CA TYR A 5 4.74 12.64 63.84
C TYR A 5 5.43 11.72 62.81
N ASN A 6 6.15 10.70 63.29
CA ASN A 6 6.75 9.69 62.41
C ASN A 6 5.70 8.89 61.63
N LYS A 7 4.53 8.59 62.22
CA LYS A 7 3.48 7.84 61.52
C LYS A 7 2.83 8.66 60.41
N THR A 8 2.61 9.96 60.62
CA THR A 8 2.13 10.85 59.55
C THR A 8 3.16 11.01 58.44
N MET A 9 4.45 11.18 58.74
CA MET A 9 5.47 11.28 57.68
C MET A 9 5.59 10.02 56.82
N VAL A 10 5.57 8.82 57.42
CA VAL A 10 5.61 7.56 56.65
C VAL A 10 4.36 7.40 55.79
N LEU A 11 3.18 7.77 56.29
CA LEU A 11 1.94 7.73 55.51
C LEU A 11 1.96 8.74 54.35
N CYS A 12 2.47 9.95 54.57
CA CYS A 12 2.63 10.95 53.51
C CYS A 12 3.68 10.54 52.46
N LEU A 13 4.78 9.87 52.83
CA LEU A 13 5.71 9.30 51.85
C LEU A 13 5.06 8.18 51.05
N TRP A 14 4.29 7.28 51.69
CA TRP A 14 3.55 6.23 50.97
C TRP A 14 2.54 6.82 49.98
N LEU A 15 1.78 7.84 50.38
CA LEU A 15 0.86 8.55 49.50
C LEU A 15 1.60 9.26 48.36
N ALA A 16 2.73 9.92 48.63
CA ALA A 16 3.53 10.58 47.60
C ALA A 16 4.16 9.61 46.60
N ILE A 17 4.64 8.44 47.05
CA ILE A 17 5.17 7.38 46.18
C ILE A 17 4.07 6.82 45.27
N ASN A 18 2.85 6.64 45.79
CA ASN A 18 1.70 6.22 44.97
C ASN A 18 1.19 7.33 44.03
N PHE A 19 1.39 8.62 44.37
CA PHE A 19 1.07 9.75 43.49
C PHE A 19 2.15 10.07 42.44
N LEU A 20 3.35 9.49 42.59
CA LEU A 20 4.44 9.56 41.61
C LEU A 20 4.43 8.40 40.59
N ALA A 21 3.38 7.56 40.62
CA ALA A 21 3.03 6.70 39.51
C ALA A 21 2.51 7.55 38.34
N THR A 22 3.41 8.24 37.64
CA THR A 22 3.09 8.84 36.34
C THR A 22 2.83 7.70 35.36
N PHE A 23 1.56 7.41 35.12
CA PHE A 23 1.10 6.64 33.98
C PHE A 23 1.49 7.40 32.69
N SER A 24 2.75 7.26 32.26
CA SER A 24 3.00 7.26 30.82
C SER A 24 2.20 6.07 30.28
N SER A 25 1.32 6.30 29.32
CA SER A 25 0.93 5.21 28.45
C SER A 25 2.20 4.75 27.76
N GLU A 26 2.50 3.47 27.80
CA GLU A 26 3.44 2.86 26.88
C GLU A 26 2.66 2.44 25.63
N LEU A 27 3.34 2.29 24.49
CA LEU A 27 2.70 1.72 23.30
C LEU A 27 2.22 0.30 23.63
N PRO A 28 0.98 -0.09 23.29
CA PRO A 28 0.52 -1.46 23.44
C PRO A 28 1.49 -2.43 22.76
N ARG A 29 2.06 -3.39 23.50
CA ARG A 29 2.97 -4.40 22.97
C ARG A 29 2.21 -5.70 22.70
N PHE A 30 2.50 -6.33 21.55
CA PHE A 30 1.98 -7.63 21.14
C PHE A 30 3.15 -8.56 20.82
N GLU A 31 3.02 -9.83 21.17
CA GLU A 31 3.99 -10.88 20.80
C GLU A 31 3.44 -11.69 19.61
N HIS A 32 4.30 -12.02 18.66
CA HIS A 32 4.05 -13.03 17.64
C HIS A 32 5.24 -13.99 17.59
N PRO A 33 5.23 -15.08 18.38
CA PRO A 33 6.33 -16.02 18.40
C PRO A 33 6.52 -16.60 17.00
N ILE A 34 7.76 -16.54 16.51
CA ILE A 34 8.10 -17.02 15.18
C ILE A 34 8.34 -18.53 15.22
N ARG A 35 8.59 -19.11 14.06
CA ARG A 35 8.91 -20.54 13.98
C ARG A 35 10.34 -20.75 14.48
N GLY A 36 10.57 -21.89 15.12
CA GLY A 36 11.85 -22.21 15.78
C GLY A 36 13.06 -22.37 14.83
N ASP A 37 12.92 -22.05 13.55
CA ASP A 37 14.01 -21.92 12.57
C ASP A 37 14.61 -20.49 12.52
N GLN A 38 14.13 -19.57 13.37
CA GLN A 38 14.53 -18.16 13.43
C GLN A 38 14.30 -17.43 12.10
N ARG A 39 13.20 -17.74 11.41
CA ARG A 39 12.76 -17.05 10.20
C ARG A 39 11.43 -16.36 10.43
N LEU A 40 11.36 -15.10 10.03
CA LEU A 40 10.15 -14.29 10.01
C LEU A 40 9.78 -13.98 8.56
N LYS A 41 8.56 -14.31 8.13
CA LYS A 41 8.10 -14.10 6.75
C LYS A 41 6.71 -13.49 6.74
N PHE A 42 6.53 -12.33 6.15
CA PHE A 42 5.24 -11.63 6.11
C PHE A 42 5.01 -10.91 4.77
N LEU A 43 3.75 -10.57 4.51
CA LEU A 43 3.37 -9.69 3.39
C LEU A 43 3.05 -8.28 3.90
N VAL A 44 3.25 -7.27 3.07
CA VAL A 44 2.79 -5.90 3.32
C VAL A 44 1.94 -5.42 2.16
N VAL A 45 0.81 -4.79 2.47
CA VAL A 45 -0.09 -4.17 1.50
C VAL A 45 -0.72 -2.90 2.11
N GLY A 46 -0.83 -1.83 1.32
CA GLY A 46 -1.54 -0.60 1.68
C GLY A 46 -2.70 -0.33 0.73
N ASP A 47 -3.57 0.61 1.12
CA ASP A 47 -4.39 1.36 0.17
C ASP A 47 -5.31 0.43 -0.65
N TRP A 48 -5.95 -0.52 0.05
CA TRP A 48 -6.55 -1.71 -0.55
C TRP A 48 -8.08 -1.80 -0.51
N GLY A 49 -8.77 -1.19 0.47
CA GLY A 49 -10.17 -1.52 0.76
C GLY A 49 -11.20 -1.00 -0.22
N ARG A 50 -11.50 -1.74 -1.31
CA ARG A 50 -12.40 -1.30 -2.39
C ARG A 50 -13.43 -2.35 -2.84
N ASN A 51 -13.91 -3.21 -1.94
CA ASN A 51 -14.90 -4.27 -2.25
C ASN A 51 -14.50 -5.10 -3.49
N GLY A 52 -13.24 -5.55 -3.54
CA GLY A 52 -12.67 -6.31 -4.66
C GLY A 52 -12.36 -5.50 -5.94
N ALA A 53 -12.91 -4.29 -6.08
CA ALA A 53 -12.71 -3.43 -7.24
C ALA A 53 -11.27 -2.91 -7.34
N PHE A 54 -10.93 -2.26 -8.46
CA PHE A 54 -9.58 -1.80 -8.78
C PHE A 54 -8.53 -2.91 -8.57
N ASN A 55 -8.83 -4.12 -9.05
CA ASN A 55 -8.00 -5.32 -8.95
C ASN A 55 -7.63 -5.77 -7.52
N GLN A 56 -8.28 -5.27 -6.47
CA GLN A 56 -8.04 -5.71 -5.09
C GLN A 56 -8.18 -7.24 -4.95
N SER A 57 -9.20 -7.85 -5.58
CA SER A 57 -9.36 -9.32 -5.57
C SER A 57 -8.23 -10.07 -6.27
N GLU A 58 -7.60 -9.48 -7.28
CA GLU A 58 -6.46 -10.09 -7.98
C GLU A 58 -5.18 -9.95 -7.15
N VAL A 59 -4.93 -8.79 -6.55
CA VAL A 59 -3.85 -8.61 -5.55
C VAL A 59 -4.02 -9.62 -4.40
N ALA A 60 -5.23 -9.78 -3.87
CA ALA A 60 -5.55 -10.77 -2.83
C ALA A 60 -5.29 -12.22 -3.27
N PHE A 61 -5.59 -12.57 -4.52
CA PHE A 61 -5.29 -13.88 -5.08
C PHE A 61 -3.78 -14.14 -5.18
N GLN A 62 -3.00 -13.15 -5.65
CA GLN A 62 -1.54 -13.27 -5.73
C GLN A 62 -0.86 -13.27 -4.34
N MET A 63 -1.34 -12.44 -3.40
CA MET A 63 -0.96 -12.53 -1.99
C MET A 63 -1.25 -13.92 -1.41
N GLY A 64 -2.38 -14.53 -1.79
CA GLY A 64 -2.72 -15.90 -1.41
C GLY A 64 -1.68 -16.91 -1.91
N ARG A 65 -1.30 -16.83 -3.19
CA ARG A 65 -0.29 -17.72 -3.80
C ARG A 65 1.10 -17.54 -3.16
N ILE A 66 1.60 -16.31 -3.08
CA ILE A 66 2.93 -16.01 -2.50
C ILE A 66 2.94 -16.32 -0.98
N GLY A 67 1.84 -16.07 -0.27
CA GLY A 67 1.69 -16.43 1.14
C GLY A 67 1.71 -17.94 1.41
N GLU A 68 1.31 -18.76 0.43
CA GLU A 68 1.38 -20.23 0.49
C GLU A 68 2.79 -20.73 0.11
N GLU A 69 3.42 -20.15 -0.92
CA GLU A 69 4.80 -20.45 -1.32
C GLU A 69 5.83 -20.11 -0.24
N LEU A 70 5.69 -18.96 0.41
CA LEU A 70 6.57 -18.52 1.50
C LEU A 70 6.16 -19.09 2.86
N ASP A 71 4.96 -19.65 3.02
CA ASP A 71 4.36 -20.07 4.29
C ASP A 71 4.51 -18.99 5.38
N ILE A 72 3.84 -17.85 5.15
CA ILE A 72 3.96 -16.62 5.95
C ILE A 72 3.41 -16.76 7.38
N ASP A 73 3.82 -15.86 8.26
CA ASP A 73 3.47 -15.84 9.68
C ASP A 73 2.36 -14.82 9.97
N PHE A 74 2.43 -13.63 9.35
CA PHE A 74 1.38 -12.61 9.39
C PHE A 74 1.34 -11.73 8.13
N VAL A 75 0.38 -10.79 8.11
CA VAL A 75 0.28 -9.71 7.12
C VAL A 75 0.31 -8.36 7.83
N VAL A 76 0.91 -7.35 7.18
CA VAL A 76 0.97 -5.96 7.63
C VAL A 76 0.13 -5.10 6.70
N SER A 77 -0.76 -4.27 7.27
CA SER A 77 -1.47 -3.22 6.53
C SER A 77 -0.86 -1.85 6.85
N THR A 78 -0.45 -1.11 5.82
CA THR A 78 0.02 0.28 5.93
C THR A 78 -1.13 1.30 5.88
N GLY A 79 -2.35 0.89 6.20
CA GLY A 79 -3.51 1.80 6.30
C GLY A 79 -4.23 2.04 4.97
N ASP A 80 -5.21 2.94 5.04
CA ASP A 80 -6.29 3.08 4.06
C ASP A 80 -7.00 1.75 3.80
N ASN A 81 -7.49 1.21 4.90
CA ASN A 81 -8.11 -0.10 4.97
C ASN A 81 -9.51 -0.11 4.35
N PHE A 82 -10.23 1.02 4.32
CA PHE A 82 -11.57 1.13 3.71
C PHE A 82 -11.82 2.47 3.00
N TYR A 83 -12.14 2.41 1.70
CA TYR A 83 -12.38 3.58 0.86
C TYR A 83 -13.86 3.83 0.54
N ASP A 84 -14.25 5.06 0.16
CA ASP A 84 -13.43 6.28 0.12
C ASP A 84 -13.48 7.09 1.43
N ASN A 85 -14.24 6.65 2.43
CA ASN A 85 -14.34 7.34 3.73
C ASN A 85 -14.53 6.35 4.91
N GLY A 86 -13.64 5.36 5.05
CA GLY A 86 -13.63 4.43 6.18
C GLY A 86 -14.86 3.52 6.31
N LEU A 87 -15.01 2.91 7.48
CA LEU A 87 -16.27 2.28 7.93
C LEU A 87 -17.17 3.34 8.58
N LYS A 88 -18.49 3.17 8.57
CA LYS A 88 -19.43 4.08 9.26
C LYS A 88 -19.69 3.69 10.72
N GLU A 89 -19.58 2.40 11.03
CA GLU A 89 -19.84 1.80 12.35
C GLU A 89 -19.24 0.39 12.45
N GLU A 90 -19.23 -0.20 13.65
CA GLU A 90 -18.67 -1.55 13.92
C GLU A 90 -19.29 -2.69 13.09
N HIS A 91 -20.45 -2.46 12.48
CA HIS A 91 -21.23 -3.43 11.72
C HIS A 91 -21.36 -3.06 10.23
N ASP A 92 -20.59 -2.09 9.73
CA ASP A 92 -20.64 -1.67 8.33
C ASP A 92 -20.24 -2.85 7.41
N PRO A 93 -21.09 -3.25 6.43
CA PRO A 93 -20.79 -4.36 5.53
C PRO A 93 -19.50 -4.15 4.73
N ALA A 94 -19.02 -2.91 4.56
CA ALA A 94 -17.74 -2.61 3.92
C ALA A 94 -16.55 -3.36 4.54
N PHE A 95 -16.61 -3.74 5.83
CA PHE A 95 -15.63 -4.61 6.47
C PHE A 95 -15.61 -6.01 5.85
N LEU A 96 -16.76 -6.69 5.80
CA LEU A 96 -16.86 -8.02 5.19
C LEU A 96 -16.53 -7.98 3.70
N ASP A 97 -17.10 -7.00 3.00
CA ASP A 97 -17.00 -6.81 1.56
C ASP A 97 -15.58 -6.48 1.09
N SER A 98 -14.81 -5.71 1.87
CA SER A 98 -13.44 -5.33 1.49
C SER A 98 -12.35 -6.15 2.15
N PHE A 99 -12.59 -6.82 3.29
CA PHE A 99 -11.59 -7.60 4.01
C PHE A 99 -11.90 -9.10 4.04
N THR A 100 -12.93 -9.51 4.77
CA THR A 100 -13.20 -10.94 5.06
C THR A 100 -13.50 -11.75 3.80
N ASN A 101 -14.33 -11.22 2.90
CA ASN A 101 -14.74 -11.89 1.67
C ASN A 101 -13.69 -11.82 0.54
N ILE A 102 -12.68 -10.95 0.68
CA ILE A 102 -11.61 -10.77 -0.31
C ILE A 102 -10.40 -11.65 0.00
N TYR A 103 -9.83 -11.54 1.20
CA TYR A 103 -8.60 -12.24 1.58
C TYR A 103 -8.87 -13.65 2.10
N THR A 104 -9.53 -14.47 1.28
CA THR A 104 -10.08 -15.80 1.65
C THR A 104 -9.09 -16.97 1.49
N ALA A 105 -7.91 -16.74 0.91
CA ALA A 105 -6.90 -17.78 0.73
C ALA A 105 -6.40 -18.33 2.09
N LYS A 106 -6.13 -19.65 2.16
CA LYS A 106 -5.72 -20.33 3.40
C LYS A 106 -4.47 -19.75 4.04
N SER A 107 -3.49 -19.38 3.22
CA SER A 107 -2.25 -18.68 3.57
C SER A 107 -2.48 -17.30 4.20
N LEU A 108 -3.60 -16.64 3.89
CA LEU A 108 -4.00 -15.34 4.45
C LEU A 108 -4.93 -15.49 5.68
N GLN A 109 -5.15 -16.71 6.18
CA GLN A 109 -5.81 -16.97 7.46
C GLN A 109 -4.82 -16.87 8.62
N LYS A 110 -4.20 -15.69 8.72
CA LYS A 110 -3.14 -15.30 9.67
C LYS A 110 -3.55 -13.99 10.34
N GLN A 111 -2.82 -13.54 11.36
CA GLN A 111 -3.06 -12.20 11.92
C GLN A 111 -2.70 -11.11 10.88
N TRP A 112 -3.52 -10.06 10.80
CA TRP A 112 -3.28 -8.84 10.07
C TRP A 112 -3.06 -7.69 11.06
N TYR A 113 -1.85 -7.14 11.09
CA TYR A 113 -1.47 -5.99 11.93
C TYR A 113 -1.59 -4.71 11.11
N SER A 114 -2.44 -3.77 11.54
CA SER A 114 -2.90 -2.66 10.69
C SER A 114 -2.83 -1.30 11.40
N VAL A 115 -2.27 -0.30 10.73
CA VAL A 115 -2.46 1.12 11.06
C VAL A 115 -3.65 1.70 10.32
N LEU A 116 -4.05 2.92 10.68
CA LEU A 116 -5.06 3.73 10.00
C LEU A 116 -4.38 4.62 8.94
N GLY A 117 -5.05 4.80 7.79
CA GLY A 117 -4.68 5.84 6.82
C GLY A 117 -5.55 7.10 6.90
N ASN A 118 -5.43 7.99 5.93
CA ASN A 118 -6.21 9.24 5.93
C ASN A 118 -7.67 9.03 5.46
N HIS A 119 -7.97 8.06 4.59
CA HIS A 119 -9.35 7.72 4.23
C HIS A 119 -10.05 6.95 5.36
N ASP A 120 -9.34 6.14 6.13
CA ASP A 120 -9.88 5.51 7.35
C ASP A 120 -10.37 6.56 8.35
N TYR A 121 -9.61 7.64 8.48
CA TYR A 121 -9.93 8.81 9.29
C TYR A 121 -11.13 9.63 8.80
N ARG A 122 -11.65 9.40 7.58
CA ARG A 122 -12.86 10.08 7.08
C ARG A 122 -14.16 9.35 7.46
N GLY A 123 -14.04 8.14 8.04
CA GLY A 123 -15.14 7.38 8.61
C GLY A 123 -15.15 7.40 10.14
N ASP A 124 -15.78 6.40 10.75
CA ASP A 124 -15.67 6.12 12.18
C ASP A 124 -14.37 5.35 12.46
N VAL A 125 -13.39 6.02 13.06
CA VAL A 125 -12.11 5.40 13.41
C VAL A 125 -12.25 4.45 14.61
N LEU A 126 -13.15 4.75 15.54
CA LEU A 126 -13.37 3.93 16.72
C LEU A 126 -13.94 2.55 16.36
N ALA A 127 -14.74 2.47 15.29
CA ALA A 127 -15.20 1.22 14.69
C ALA A 127 -14.02 0.34 14.24
N GLN A 128 -13.06 0.89 13.48
CA GLN A 128 -11.88 0.16 13.00
C GLN A 128 -10.98 -0.36 14.14
N LEU A 129 -10.85 0.45 15.19
CA LEU A 129 -10.09 0.12 16.40
C LEU A 129 -10.81 -0.90 17.31
N SER A 130 -12.11 -1.16 17.09
CA SER A 130 -12.94 -1.88 18.04
C SER A 130 -12.62 -3.38 18.15
N PRO A 131 -12.62 -3.95 19.37
CA PRO A 131 -12.70 -5.40 19.58
C PRO A 131 -13.94 -6.07 18.97
N ALA A 132 -14.94 -5.33 18.49
CA ALA A 132 -16.10 -5.86 17.79
C ALA A 132 -15.70 -6.51 16.44
N LEU A 133 -14.92 -5.83 15.61
CA LEU A 133 -14.44 -6.35 14.32
C LEU A 133 -13.64 -7.65 14.49
N ARG A 134 -12.85 -7.76 15.57
CA ARG A 134 -12.05 -8.95 15.91
C ARG A 134 -12.90 -10.17 16.30
N LYS A 135 -14.21 -9.99 16.55
CA LYS A 135 -15.19 -11.07 16.75
C LYS A 135 -15.89 -11.47 15.45
N VAL A 136 -15.90 -10.56 14.45
CA VAL A 136 -16.41 -10.84 13.10
C VAL A 136 -15.34 -11.60 12.31
N ASP A 137 -14.09 -11.14 12.36
CA ASP A 137 -12.93 -11.77 11.75
C ASP A 137 -11.72 -11.66 12.69
N ASN A 138 -11.29 -12.78 13.26
CA ASN A 138 -10.24 -12.81 14.29
C ASN A 138 -8.84 -12.42 13.77
N ARG A 139 -8.68 -12.36 12.45
CA ARG A 139 -7.46 -11.89 11.78
C ARG A 139 -7.25 -10.39 11.94
N TRP A 140 -8.31 -9.63 12.20
CA TRP A 140 -8.24 -8.17 12.30
C TRP A 140 -7.54 -7.70 13.58
N LEU A 141 -6.44 -6.96 13.43
CA LEU A 141 -5.80 -6.19 14.50
C LEU A 141 -5.40 -4.81 13.97
N CYS A 142 -6.36 -3.89 13.94
CA CYS A 142 -6.09 -2.46 13.80
C CYS A 142 -5.95 -1.78 15.17
N LEU A 143 -4.94 -0.91 15.28
CA LEU A 143 -4.71 0.02 16.38
C LEU A 143 -4.04 1.31 15.84
N ARG A 144 -4.07 2.39 16.64
CA ARG A 144 -3.45 3.68 16.31
C ARG A 144 -1.92 3.58 16.20
N SER A 145 -1.28 3.37 17.35
CA SER A 145 0.16 3.12 17.48
C SER A 145 0.36 1.95 18.44
N PHE A 146 1.28 1.05 18.15
CA PHE A 146 1.56 -0.16 18.92
C PHE A 146 2.92 -0.77 18.54
N VAL A 147 3.43 -1.72 19.32
CA VAL A 147 4.63 -2.50 18.97
C VAL A 147 4.26 -3.96 18.82
N LEU A 148 4.85 -4.61 17.82
CA LEU A 148 4.81 -6.06 17.62
C LEU A 148 6.23 -6.61 17.77
N ASP A 149 6.45 -7.42 18.79
CA ASP A 149 7.66 -8.23 18.96
C ASP A 149 7.47 -9.55 18.19
N ALA A 150 8.39 -9.82 17.26
CA ALA A 150 8.48 -11.03 16.46
C ALA A 150 9.88 -11.68 16.61
N GLU A 151 10.42 -11.66 17.84
CA GLU A 151 11.68 -12.25 18.33
C GLU A 151 12.96 -11.69 17.70
N ILE A 152 13.09 -11.78 16.37
CA ILE A 152 14.23 -11.26 15.61
C ILE A 152 14.00 -9.82 15.14
N ALA A 153 12.74 -9.37 15.10
CA ALA A 153 12.34 -8.03 14.67
C ALA A 153 11.28 -7.45 15.62
N GLU A 154 11.37 -6.14 15.90
CA GLU A 154 10.25 -5.36 16.45
C GLU A 154 9.70 -4.45 15.35
N LEU A 155 8.37 -4.51 15.14
CA LEU A 155 7.63 -3.64 14.24
C LEU A 155 6.90 -2.57 15.07
N PHE A 156 7.21 -1.30 14.84
CA PHE A 156 6.66 -0.14 15.54
C PHE A 156 5.63 0.54 14.64
N PHE A 157 4.36 0.34 14.93
CA PHE A 157 3.23 0.89 14.20
C PHE A 157 2.89 2.30 14.72
N VAL A 158 2.68 3.26 13.82
CA VAL A 158 2.56 4.70 14.14
C VAL A 158 1.36 5.33 13.44
N ASP A 159 0.48 5.96 14.22
CA ASP A 159 -0.65 6.77 13.73
C ASP A 159 -0.13 8.07 13.08
N THR A 160 0.02 8.08 11.75
CA THR A 160 0.63 9.23 11.03
C THR A 160 -0.37 10.31 10.62
N SER A 161 -1.67 10.02 10.52
CA SER A 161 -2.67 11.00 10.06
C SER A 161 -2.74 12.29 10.91
N PRO A 162 -2.62 12.26 12.26
CA PRO A 162 -2.60 13.46 13.10
C PRO A 162 -1.35 14.34 12.95
N PHE A 163 -0.32 13.91 12.22
CA PHE A 163 0.87 14.73 11.97
C PHE A 163 0.67 15.69 10.80
N VAL A 164 -0.12 15.32 9.80
CA VAL A 164 -0.33 16.10 8.57
C VAL A 164 -1.16 17.36 8.89
N LYS A 165 -0.54 18.54 8.78
CA LYS A 165 -1.20 19.82 9.12
C LYS A 165 -2.40 20.11 8.20
N ASP A 166 -2.31 19.73 6.92
CA ASP A 166 -3.28 20.08 5.89
C ASP A 166 -4.68 19.50 6.13
N TYR A 167 -4.79 18.37 6.83
CA TYR A 167 -6.08 17.79 7.25
C TYR A 167 -6.82 18.62 8.32
N PHE A 168 -6.17 19.65 8.87
CA PHE A 168 -6.75 20.62 9.80
C PHE A 168 -6.86 22.04 9.23
N THR A 169 -6.08 22.38 8.19
CA THR A 169 -6.00 23.75 7.64
C THR A 169 -6.74 23.94 6.33
N ILE A 170 -7.15 22.86 5.64
CA ILE A 170 -7.95 22.90 4.41
C ILE A 170 -9.41 22.51 4.71
N PRO A 171 -10.25 23.42 5.26
CA PRO A 171 -11.66 23.14 5.44
C PRO A 171 -12.37 23.01 4.07
N ASN A 172 -13.41 22.17 4.05
CA ASN A 172 -14.37 21.89 2.97
C ASN A 172 -14.04 20.77 1.96
N GLU A 173 -12.86 20.14 1.99
CA GLU A 173 -12.61 18.96 1.13
C GLU A 173 -13.13 17.66 1.78
N HIS A 174 -12.72 17.37 3.02
CA HIS A 174 -13.11 16.17 3.75
C HIS A 174 -13.45 16.46 5.22
N THR A 175 -14.26 15.59 5.83
CA THR A 175 -14.47 15.54 7.28
C THR A 175 -13.59 14.44 7.86
N TYR A 176 -12.99 14.66 9.03
CA TYR A 176 -12.08 13.72 9.67
C TYR A 176 -12.44 13.48 11.14
N ASP A 177 -12.32 12.24 11.60
CA ASP A 177 -12.65 11.79 12.96
C ASP A 177 -11.45 11.93 13.92
N TRP A 178 -11.37 13.07 14.58
CA TRP A 178 -10.33 13.37 15.57
C TRP A 178 -10.64 12.88 16.99
N ARG A 179 -11.60 11.94 17.17
CA ARG A 179 -11.91 11.33 18.48
C ARG A 179 -10.71 10.53 18.99
N GLY A 180 -10.35 10.79 20.25
CA GLY A 180 -9.21 10.15 20.94
C GLY A 180 -7.83 10.72 20.60
N VAL A 181 -7.70 11.64 19.63
CA VAL A 181 -6.41 12.29 19.28
C VAL A 181 -6.39 13.80 19.52
N THR A 182 -7.41 14.35 20.17
CA THR A 182 -7.50 15.77 20.54
C THR A 182 -7.09 15.97 22.01
N PRO A 183 -6.17 16.89 22.37
CA PRO A 183 -5.47 17.84 21.49
C PRO A 183 -4.35 17.22 20.65
N VAL A 184 -4.38 17.48 19.34
CA VAL A 184 -3.50 16.88 18.32
C VAL A 184 -2.01 17.12 18.57
N LYS A 185 -1.66 18.31 19.08
CA LYS A 185 -0.28 18.61 19.47
C LYS A 185 0.20 17.63 20.56
N THR A 186 -0.53 17.55 21.67
CA THR A 186 -0.21 16.65 22.80
C THR A 186 -0.24 15.18 22.39
N TYR A 187 -1.19 14.79 21.53
CA TYR A 187 -1.25 13.43 20.99
C TYR A 187 0.01 13.07 20.18
N THR A 188 0.39 13.90 19.20
CA THR A 188 1.60 13.63 18.39
C THR A 188 2.90 13.76 19.19
N GLU A 189 2.97 14.64 20.18
CA GLU A 189 4.11 14.72 21.12
C GLU A 189 4.24 13.46 21.99
N ASN A 190 3.12 12.89 22.45
CA ASN A 190 3.10 11.61 23.16
C ASN A 190 3.52 10.45 22.25
N VAL A 191 2.93 10.33 21.04
CA VAL A 191 3.29 9.25 20.08
C VAL A 191 4.79 9.25 19.76
N LEU A 192 5.40 10.42 19.55
CA LEU A 192 6.85 10.53 19.33
C LEU A 192 7.67 10.09 20.55
N LYS A 193 7.27 10.50 21.76
CA LYS A 193 7.94 10.14 23.02
C LYS A 193 7.84 8.64 23.32
N GLU A 194 6.65 8.06 23.16
CA GLU A 194 6.36 6.66 23.44
C GLU A 194 7.06 5.74 22.42
N LEU A 195 7.07 6.13 21.14
CA LEU A 195 7.88 5.49 20.10
C LEU A 195 9.38 5.60 20.38
N GLU A 196 9.89 6.76 20.80
CA GLU A 196 11.32 6.91 21.12
C GLU A 196 11.72 6.04 22.32
N SER A 197 10.89 5.93 23.35
CA SER A 197 11.15 5.03 24.48
C SER A 197 11.23 3.58 24.00
N ALA A 198 10.20 3.11 23.28
CA ALA A 198 10.15 1.75 22.76
C ALA A 198 11.33 1.42 21.82
N LEU A 199 11.74 2.36 20.97
CA LEU A 199 12.91 2.21 20.08
C LEU A 199 14.25 2.18 20.84
N ARG A 200 14.37 2.89 21.97
CA ARG A 200 15.57 2.86 22.85
C ARG A 200 15.66 1.58 23.69
N GLU A 201 14.53 1.09 24.16
CA GLU A 201 14.40 -0.18 24.91
C GLU A 201 14.65 -1.40 24.00
N SER A 202 14.27 -1.30 22.73
CA SER A 202 14.31 -2.37 21.74
C SER A 202 15.71 -2.96 21.52
N THR A 203 15.82 -4.28 21.70
CA THR A 203 17.05 -5.09 21.48
C THR A 203 16.96 -6.04 20.29
N ALA A 204 15.85 -5.97 19.53
CA ALA A 204 15.62 -6.75 18.33
C ALA A 204 16.73 -6.58 17.27
N LYS A 205 16.93 -7.60 16.42
CA LYS A 205 17.94 -7.56 15.36
C LYS A 205 17.53 -6.67 14.19
N TRP A 206 16.22 -6.50 14.00
CA TRP A 206 15.64 -5.57 13.03
C TRP A 206 14.65 -4.63 13.71
N LYS A 207 14.71 -3.34 13.38
CA LYS A 207 13.74 -2.32 13.82
C LYS A 207 13.02 -1.77 12.60
N ILE A 208 11.72 -2.06 12.51
CA ILE A 208 10.87 -1.71 11.38
C ILE A 208 9.81 -0.73 11.87
N VAL A 209 9.67 0.44 11.25
CA VAL A 209 8.60 1.39 11.57
C VAL A 209 7.55 1.34 10.47
N VAL A 210 6.27 1.19 10.85
CA VAL A 210 5.14 1.10 9.94
C VAL A 210 4.23 2.30 10.15
N GLY A 211 3.93 3.04 9.10
CA GLY A 211 2.95 4.13 9.09
C GLY A 211 2.09 4.08 7.83
N HIS A 212 1.25 5.10 7.64
CA HIS A 212 0.53 5.29 6.37
C HIS A 212 1.22 6.26 5.42
N HIS A 213 1.45 7.50 5.85
CA HIS A 213 2.08 8.55 5.04
C HIS A 213 3.60 8.34 4.84
N ALA A 214 4.15 8.81 3.72
CA ALA A 214 5.56 8.63 3.38
C ALA A 214 6.48 9.67 4.07
N ILE A 215 7.59 9.22 4.67
CA ILE A 215 8.72 10.11 5.03
C ILE A 215 9.48 10.54 3.76
N ARG A 216 9.58 9.63 2.78
CA ARG A 216 10.21 9.86 1.47
C ARG A 216 9.37 9.19 0.40
N SER A 217 9.02 9.92 -0.66
CA SER A 217 8.36 9.36 -1.84
C SER A 217 8.69 10.15 -3.11
N VAL A 218 8.45 9.57 -4.29
CA VAL A 218 8.47 10.27 -5.59
C VAL A 218 7.11 10.28 -6.31
N GLY A 219 6.07 9.69 -5.70
CA GLY A 219 4.71 9.57 -6.20
C GLY A 219 3.91 10.88 -6.25
N HIS A 220 2.59 10.79 -6.10
CA HIS A 220 1.68 11.94 -6.12
C HIS A 220 1.77 12.78 -4.85
N HIS A 221 1.83 12.20 -3.66
CA HIS A 221 1.89 12.95 -2.40
C HIS A 221 3.31 13.45 -2.14
N GLY A 222 4.29 12.55 -2.12
CA GLY A 222 5.70 12.86 -1.87
C GLY A 222 6.07 12.83 -0.38
N ASP A 223 7.09 13.61 -0.01
CA ASP A 223 7.60 13.68 1.36
C ASP A 223 6.59 14.37 2.30
N THR A 224 6.21 13.71 3.40
CA THR A 224 5.41 14.32 4.46
C THR A 224 6.32 15.12 5.38
N GLU A 225 6.40 16.44 5.15
CA GLU A 225 7.34 17.34 5.83
C GLU A 225 7.28 17.22 7.37
N GLU A 226 6.10 17.05 8.00
CA GLU A 226 6.03 16.86 9.47
C GLU A 226 6.70 15.59 9.96
N LEU A 227 6.74 14.53 9.14
CA LEU A 227 7.43 13.29 9.47
C LEU A 227 8.94 13.43 9.20
N VAL A 228 9.35 14.18 8.18
CA VAL A 228 10.75 14.55 7.94
C VAL A 228 11.30 15.42 9.08
N GLU A 229 10.52 16.40 9.55
CA GLU A 229 10.87 17.30 10.66
C GLU A 229 10.89 16.59 12.02
N ARG A 230 9.90 15.76 12.32
CA ARG A 230 9.63 15.28 13.70
C ARG A 230 9.89 13.79 13.94
N LEU A 231 9.61 12.93 12.96
CA LEU A 231 9.70 11.47 13.12
C LEU A 231 11.08 10.93 12.69
N LEU A 232 11.54 11.31 11.51
CA LEU A 232 12.81 10.86 10.93
C LEU A 232 14.04 11.08 11.83
N PRO A 233 14.19 12.18 12.59
CA PRO A 233 15.30 12.34 13.53
C PRO A 233 15.33 11.25 14.60
N ILE A 234 14.16 10.83 15.10
CA ILE A 234 14.03 9.74 16.09
C ILE A 234 14.41 8.41 15.45
N LEU A 235 13.94 8.14 14.22
CA LEU A 235 14.21 6.87 13.54
C LEU A 235 15.72 6.69 13.29
N ARG A 236 16.38 7.75 12.83
CA ARG A 236 17.84 7.78 12.61
C ARG A 236 18.63 7.67 13.92
N ALA A 237 18.21 8.36 14.97
CA ALA A 237 18.89 8.35 16.28
C ALA A 237 18.83 6.99 16.98
N ASN A 238 17.84 6.15 16.66
CA ASN A 238 17.63 4.85 17.29
C ASN A 238 17.90 3.65 16.37
N ASN A 239 18.61 3.88 15.25
CA ASN A 239 19.04 2.86 14.30
C ASN A 239 17.90 1.99 13.74
N VAL A 240 16.79 2.61 13.33
CA VAL A 240 15.76 1.96 12.51
C VAL A 240 16.38 1.47 11.18
N ASP A 241 15.92 0.32 10.71
CA ASP A 241 16.38 -0.28 9.45
C ASP A 241 15.43 0.03 8.29
N LEU A 242 14.13 -0.12 8.52
CA LEU A 242 13.09 0.01 7.51
C LEU A 242 12.00 0.96 7.99
N TYR A 243 11.56 1.86 7.12
CA TYR A 243 10.30 2.60 7.24
C TYR A 243 9.36 2.12 6.13
N VAL A 244 8.15 1.70 6.49
CA VAL A 244 7.19 1.09 5.55
C VAL A 244 5.88 1.86 5.58
N ASN A 245 5.39 2.27 4.41
CA ASN A 245 4.24 3.15 4.27
C ASN A 245 3.33 2.77 3.08
N GLY A 246 2.14 3.36 3.05
CA GLY A 246 1.19 3.35 1.93
C GLY A 246 1.08 4.76 1.36
N HIS A 247 -0.16 5.24 1.23
CA HIS A 247 -0.57 6.63 0.91
C HIS A 247 -0.26 7.10 -0.50
N ASP A 248 0.95 6.87 -0.99
CA ASP A 248 1.27 7.01 -2.40
C ASP A 248 0.91 5.71 -3.13
N HIS A 249 -0.01 5.78 -4.10
CA HIS A 249 -0.58 4.59 -4.73
C HIS A 249 0.34 3.97 -5.81
N CYS A 250 1.49 3.49 -5.35
CA CYS A 250 2.60 2.93 -6.11
C CYS A 250 3.39 1.92 -5.24
N LEU A 251 4.45 1.35 -5.80
CA LEU A 251 5.49 0.62 -5.07
C LEU A 251 6.82 1.34 -5.21
N GLU A 252 7.52 1.61 -4.09
CA GLU A 252 8.80 2.33 -4.11
C GLU A 252 9.85 1.71 -3.17
N GLN A 253 11.12 1.89 -3.52
CA GLN A 253 12.24 1.81 -2.59
C GLN A 253 13.12 3.07 -2.71
N ILE A 254 13.34 3.74 -1.58
CA ILE A 254 14.28 4.86 -1.47
C ILE A 254 15.29 4.56 -0.35
N SER A 255 16.58 4.56 -0.67
CA SER A 255 17.68 4.53 0.30
C SER A 255 17.84 5.89 0.99
N ASP A 256 17.95 5.92 2.32
CA ASP A 256 18.37 7.12 3.03
C ASP A 256 19.84 7.46 2.75
N ASN A 257 20.16 8.75 2.64
CA ASN A 257 21.52 9.20 2.33
C ASN A 257 22.33 9.63 3.58
N GLN A 258 21.77 9.48 4.79
CA GLN A 258 22.39 9.90 6.05
C GLN A 258 22.39 8.80 7.12
N SER A 259 21.73 7.67 6.86
CA SER A 259 21.61 6.50 7.74
C SER A 259 21.37 5.22 6.89
N PRO A 260 21.33 4.02 7.48
CA PRO A 260 21.00 2.79 6.75
C PRO A 260 19.53 2.66 6.32
N ILE A 261 18.64 3.55 6.79
CA ILE A 261 17.18 3.43 6.61
C ILE A 261 16.79 3.22 5.15
N GLN A 262 15.93 2.25 4.89
CA GLN A 262 15.17 2.14 3.64
C GLN A 262 13.75 2.65 3.86
N TYR A 263 13.26 3.50 2.96
CA TYR A 263 11.85 3.87 2.87
C TYR A 263 11.18 3.00 1.80
N LEU A 264 10.06 2.38 2.14
CA LEU A 264 9.42 1.32 1.36
C LEU A 264 7.91 1.60 1.24
N THR A 265 7.47 2.00 0.03
CA THR A 265 6.05 2.25 -0.24
C THR A 265 5.38 0.98 -0.75
N SER A 266 4.22 0.63 -0.16
CA SER A 266 3.38 -0.52 -0.53
C SER A 266 1.92 -0.14 -0.79
N GLY A 267 1.64 1.10 -1.17
CA GLY A 267 0.28 1.64 -1.38
C GLY A 267 -0.42 1.17 -2.65
N ALA A 268 -0.02 0.02 -3.21
CA ALA A 268 -0.48 -0.45 -4.52
C ALA A 268 -1.60 -1.51 -4.43
N GLY A 269 -2.23 -1.70 -3.27
CA GLY A 269 -3.14 -2.81 -3.00
C GLY A 269 -4.50 -2.76 -3.71
N SER A 270 -4.92 -1.59 -4.22
CA SER A 270 -6.11 -1.46 -5.07
C SER A 270 -5.91 -0.47 -6.24
N LYS A 271 -6.40 0.77 -6.15
CA LYS A 271 -6.19 1.83 -7.16
C LYS A 271 -4.69 2.19 -7.21
N ALA A 272 -4.14 2.46 -8.40
CA ALA A 272 -2.75 2.91 -8.60
C ALA A 272 -2.70 4.15 -9.50
N TRP A 273 -1.76 5.07 -9.24
CA TRP A 273 -1.67 6.37 -9.92
C TRP A 273 -0.67 6.35 -11.09
N ARG A 274 -1.04 5.63 -12.15
CA ARG A 274 -0.22 5.48 -13.36
C ARG A 274 0.17 6.82 -13.98
N GLY A 275 1.47 7.06 -14.08
CA GLY A 275 2.07 8.28 -14.63
C GLY A 275 2.05 9.51 -13.71
N ASP A 276 1.55 9.43 -12.48
CA ASP A 276 1.53 10.56 -11.55
C ASP A 276 2.80 10.58 -10.68
N LEU A 277 3.57 11.66 -10.79
CA LEU A 277 4.92 11.79 -10.24
C LEU A 277 5.21 13.26 -9.89
N LYS A 278 5.22 13.62 -8.61
CA LYS A 278 5.83 14.87 -8.14
C LYS A 278 7.36 14.71 -8.16
N GLY A 279 7.95 14.92 -9.34
CA GLY A 279 9.38 14.78 -9.63
C GLY A 279 10.33 15.78 -8.95
N GLN A 280 10.11 16.11 -7.68
CA GLN A 280 10.89 17.06 -6.87
C GLN A 280 12.23 16.46 -6.39
N ASN A 281 12.22 15.27 -5.78
CA ASN A 281 13.41 14.69 -5.15
C ASN A 281 13.55 13.18 -5.37
N ARG A 282 14.24 12.79 -6.45
CA ARG A 282 14.54 11.38 -6.79
C ARG A 282 15.83 10.85 -6.15
N LYS A 283 16.40 11.54 -5.16
CA LYS A 283 17.66 11.11 -4.51
C LYS A 283 17.43 9.85 -3.67
N GLY A 284 18.28 8.84 -3.88
CA GLY A 284 18.19 7.54 -3.21
C GLY A 284 17.13 6.60 -3.79
N LEU A 285 16.41 6.99 -4.86
CA LEU A 285 15.40 6.14 -5.48
C LEU A 285 16.05 4.95 -6.20
N GLU A 286 15.91 3.76 -5.61
CA GLU A 286 16.41 2.50 -6.19
C GLU A 286 15.34 1.84 -7.09
N PHE A 287 14.06 1.95 -6.70
CA PHE A 287 12.93 1.34 -7.40
C PHE A 287 11.66 2.19 -7.31
N PHE A 288 10.88 2.18 -8.39
CA PHE A 288 9.56 2.80 -8.51
C PHE A 288 8.68 2.00 -9.48
N TYR A 289 7.41 1.82 -9.16
CA TYR A 289 6.39 1.24 -10.04
C TYR A 289 5.01 1.83 -9.75
N ASP A 290 4.38 2.42 -10.77
CA ASP A 290 3.07 3.10 -10.73
C ASP A 290 1.88 2.16 -11.02
N GLY A 291 2.11 0.86 -10.97
CA GLY A 291 1.07 -0.15 -11.06
C GLY A 291 0.66 -0.72 -9.70
N GLN A 292 -0.20 -1.73 -9.76
CA GLN A 292 -0.85 -2.36 -8.62
C GLN A 292 -0.02 -3.56 -8.15
N GLY A 293 -0.02 -3.87 -6.85
CA GLY A 293 0.87 -4.89 -6.29
C GLY A 293 1.02 -4.84 -4.77
N PHE A 294 2.03 -5.54 -4.26
CA PHE A 294 2.34 -5.70 -2.83
C PHE A 294 3.81 -6.11 -2.65
N MET A 295 4.27 -6.25 -1.40
CA MET A 295 5.60 -6.79 -1.10
C MET A 295 5.56 -8.01 -0.16
N SER A 296 6.58 -8.86 -0.23
CA SER A 296 6.90 -9.84 0.82
C SER A 296 8.23 -9.50 1.48
N VAL A 297 8.32 -9.69 2.78
CA VAL A 297 9.55 -9.57 3.58
C VAL A 297 9.91 -10.94 4.15
N GLN A 298 11.18 -11.33 4.02
CA GLN A 298 11.76 -12.53 4.63
C GLN A 298 12.98 -12.12 5.46
N MET A 299 13.07 -12.57 6.71
CA MET A 299 14.14 -12.18 7.64
C MET A 299 14.75 -13.37 8.40
N THR A 300 16.03 -13.22 8.73
CA THR A 300 16.80 -14.01 9.70
C THR A 300 17.44 -13.04 10.73
N PRO A 301 18.13 -13.52 11.79
CA PRO A 301 18.86 -12.64 12.70
C PRO A 301 19.97 -11.79 12.05
N SER A 302 20.41 -12.14 10.84
CA SER A 302 21.46 -11.47 10.08
C SER A 302 21.00 -10.85 8.77
N ASP A 303 19.94 -11.36 8.13
CA ASP A 303 19.63 -11.05 6.72
C ASP A 303 18.16 -10.65 6.54
N VAL A 304 17.91 -9.79 5.54
CA VAL A 304 16.57 -9.49 5.03
C VAL A 304 16.55 -9.60 3.51
N GLU A 305 15.50 -10.21 2.95
CA GLU A 305 15.09 -10.06 1.55
C GLU A 305 13.71 -9.39 1.51
N ILE A 306 13.56 -8.41 0.62
CA ILE A 306 12.29 -7.74 0.32
C ILE A 306 12.04 -7.90 -1.18
N VAL A 307 10.85 -8.40 -1.53
CA VAL A 307 10.44 -8.68 -2.92
C VAL A 307 9.17 -7.90 -3.23
N PHE A 308 9.19 -7.14 -4.31
CA PHE A 308 8.04 -6.40 -4.81
C PHE A 308 7.38 -7.18 -5.96
N TYR A 309 6.06 -7.32 -5.92
CA TYR A 309 5.26 -8.06 -6.92
C TYR A 309 4.26 -7.13 -7.59
N ASP A 310 4.03 -7.30 -8.89
CA ASP A 310 2.85 -6.72 -9.53
C ASP A 310 1.57 -7.53 -9.23
N VAL A 311 0.45 -6.97 -9.68
CA VAL A 311 -0.90 -7.55 -9.65
C VAL A 311 -1.01 -8.94 -10.29
N PHE A 312 -0.04 -9.42 -11.06
CA PHE A 312 -0.02 -10.77 -11.62
C PHE A 312 0.91 -11.73 -10.85
N GLY A 313 1.45 -11.28 -9.71
CA GLY A 313 2.39 -12.04 -8.88
C GLY A 313 3.79 -12.12 -9.51
N LYS A 314 4.11 -11.28 -10.49
CA LYS A 314 5.43 -11.24 -11.11
C LYS A 314 6.34 -10.36 -10.26
N VAL A 315 7.52 -10.87 -9.91
CA VAL A 315 8.59 -10.10 -9.28
C VAL A 315 9.00 -8.92 -10.17
N LEU A 316 8.88 -7.72 -9.61
CA LEU A 316 9.32 -6.46 -10.21
C LEU A 316 10.73 -6.09 -9.76
N HIS A 317 11.00 -6.26 -8.47
CA HIS A 317 12.23 -5.84 -7.81
C HIS A 317 12.55 -6.73 -6.61
N LYS A 318 13.84 -6.81 -6.27
CA LYS A 318 14.36 -7.46 -5.07
C LYS A 318 15.42 -6.60 -4.42
N TRP A 319 15.34 -6.44 -3.11
CA TRP A 319 16.38 -5.82 -2.29
C TRP A 319 16.77 -6.75 -1.15
N THR A 320 18.06 -6.73 -0.78
CA THR A 320 18.63 -7.60 0.25
C THR A 320 19.68 -6.87 1.07
N MET A 321 19.71 -7.10 2.37
CA MET A 321 20.74 -6.57 3.27
C MET A 321 21.16 -7.60 4.31
N SER A 322 22.47 -7.68 4.56
CA SER A 322 23.07 -8.53 5.59
C SER A 322 23.76 -7.67 6.65
N LYS A 323 23.42 -7.87 7.92
CA LYS A 323 24.08 -7.32 9.10
C LYS A 323 25.25 -8.20 9.51
N GLN A 324 26.42 -7.59 9.71
CA GLN A 324 27.59 -8.24 10.31
C GLN A 324 27.29 -8.58 11.77
N LEU A 325 26.84 -9.82 12.05
CA LEU A 325 26.73 -10.35 13.41
C LEU A 325 28.10 -10.29 14.08
N HIS A 326 28.30 -9.30 14.94
CA HIS A 326 29.51 -9.17 15.73
C HIS A 326 29.52 -10.28 16.77
N ASN A 327 30.26 -11.35 16.48
CA ASN A 327 30.61 -12.37 17.47
C ASN A 327 31.40 -11.70 18.60
N LEU A 328 30.68 -11.30 19.65
CA LEU A 328 31.21 -10.96 20.96
C LEU A 328 31.98 -12.18 21.46
N HIS A 329 33.26 -12.26 21.12
CA HIS A 329 34.18 -13.20 21.74
C HIS A 329 34.15 -12.89 23.24
N PRO A 330 33.90 -13.89 24.11
CA PRO A 330 34.12 -13.70 25.52
C PRO A 330 35.58 -13.27 25.70
N ILE A 331 35.80 -12.08 26.24
CA ILE A 331 37.11 -11.76 26.80
C ILE A 331 37.23 -12.66 28.02
N ILE A 332 37.87 -13.81 27.83
CA ILE A 332 38.34 -14.65 28.91
C ILE A 332 39.35 -13.79 29.66
N GLY A 333 38.95 -13.31 30.84
CA GLY A 333 39.85 -12.58 31.72
C GLY A 333 40.88 -13.56 32.25
N ASP A 334 42.14 -13.40 31.84
CA ASP A 334 43.27 -13.95 32.59
C ASP A 334 43.37 -13.17 33.91
N ASP A 335 42.91 -13.78 35.00
CA ASP A 335 43.06 -13.23 36.34
C ASP A 335 44.54 -13.23 36.76
N ASN A 336 45.24 -12.09 36.65
CA ASN A 336 46.43 -11.87 37.46
C ASN A 336 46.88 -10.42 37.72
N GLU A 337 47.56 -10.27 38.86
CA GLU A 337 48.43 -9.17 39.31
C GLU A 337 47.91 -7.70 39.27
N THR A 338 47.19 -7.36 40.35
CA THR A 338 47.43 -6.18 41.20
C THR A 338 48.46 -5.11 40.76
N ARG A 339 48.00 -3.86 40.55
CA ARG A 339 48.53 -2.67 41.27
C ARG A 339 47.66 -1.42 41.12
N GLN A 340 47.78 -0.50 42.08
CA GLN A 340 47.08 0.80 42.13
C GLN A 340 47.96 1.96 41.56
N PRO A 341 47.41 3.18 41.37
CA PRO A 341 47.68 3.95 40.14
C PRO A 341 48.61 5.17 40.27
N SER A 342 49.04 5.70 39.12
CA SER A 342 49.69 7.01 38.99
C SER A 342 49.18 7.83 37.80
N SER A 343 48.45 8.89 38.14
CA SER A 343 48.19 10.19 37.51
C SER A 343 49.01 10.73 36.30
N VAL A 344 48.51 11.85 35.76
CA VAL A 344 49.18 12.91 34.94
C VAL A 344 49.11 12.81 33.40
N SER A 345 47.96 13.22 32.86
CA SER A 345 47.73 14.29 31.85
C SER A 345 48.66 14.60 30.65
N ARG A 346 47.99 15.11 29.60
CA ARG A 346 48.42 16.06 28.52
C ARG A 346 48.92 15.50 27.17
N ILE A 347 48.06 15.70 26.17
CA ILE A 347 48.26 16.53 24.96
C ILE A 347 49.66 16.48 24.31
N SER A 348 49.68 16.00 23.06
CA SER A 348 50.42 16.66 21.98
C SER A 348 49.68 16.50 20.65
N GLU A 349 49.58 17.58 19.89
CA GLU A 349 49.16 17.54 18.49
C GLU A 349 50.30 16.99 17.63
N VAL A 350 49.99 16.22 16.58
CA VAL A 350 50.95 15.92 15.51
C VAL A 350 50.32 16.31 14.18
N THR A 351 51.01 17.18 13.45
CA THR A 351 50.50 17.84 12.24
C THR A 351 50.69 17.02 10.97
N ASN A 352 49.89 17.37 9.96
CA ASN A 352 49.89 16.80 8.60
C ASN A 352 51.24 16.36 8.06
N LYS A 353 51.31 15.10 7.57
CA LYS A 353 52.18 14.72 6.45
C LYS A 353 51.35 14.06 5.35
N ARG A 354 51.42 14.64 4.14
CA ARG A 354 50.83 14.05 2.93
C ARG A 354 51.57 12.76 2.57
N LEU A 355 50.83 11.71 2.23
CA LEU A 355 51.34 10.58 1.47
C LEU A 355 51.15 10.85 -0.05
N PRO A 356 52.06 10.37 -0.92
CA PRO A 356 51.93 10.53 -2.37
C PRO A 356 50.86 9.61 -2.96
N ALA A 357 50.39 9.93 -4.16
CA ALA A 357 49.32 9.19 -4.84
C ALA A 357 49.74 7.77 -5.28
N ALA A 358 48.80 6.82 -5.19
CA ALA A 358 48.96 5.48 -5.74
C ALA A 358 48.73 5.45 -7.26
N ALA A 359 49.49 4.61 -7.96
CA ALA A 359 49.28 4.33 -9.39
C ALA A 359 48.14 3.31 -9.60
N PRO A 360 47.43 3.33 -10.75
CA PRO A 360 46.36 2.37 -11.04
C PRO A 360 46.91 0.95 -11.29
N PRO A 361 46.12 -0.10 -10.99
CA PRO A 361 46.55 -1.49 -11.16
C PRO A 361 46.58 -1.93 -12.64
N THR A 362 47.67 -2.59 -13.03
CA THR A 362 47.83 -3.21 -14.36
C THR A 362 47.06 -4.53 -14.45
N VAL A 363 46.17 -4.67 -15.43
CA VAL A 363 45.48 -5.94 -15.72
C VAL A 363 46.42 -6.89 -16.46
N VAL A 364 46.69 -8.07 -15.87
CA VAL A 364 47.48 -9.14 -16.50
C VAL A 364 46.57 -10.16 -17.15
N LEU A 365 46.65 -10.31 -18.47
CA LEU A 365 45.92 -11.33 -19.24
C LEU A 365 46.74 -12.62 -19.34
N HIS A 366 46.27 -13.70 -18.70
CA HIS A 366 46.71 -15.06 -19.02
C HIS A 366 45.77 -15.73 -20.03
N ARG A 367 46.33 -16.59 -20.90
CA ARG A 367 45.62 -17.28 -21.99
C ARG A 367 46.10 -18.72 -22.16
N SER A 368 45.20 -19.55 -22.70
CA SER A 368 45.42 -20.88 -23.30
C SER A 368 45.48 -22.08 -22.32
N PRO A 369 45.15 -23.31 -22.77
CA PRO A 369 44.38 -23.72 -23.97
C PRO A 369 43.14 -24.60 -23.65
N GLY A 370 42.30 -24.86 -24.66
CA GLY A 370 41.26 -25.92 -24.62
C GLY A 370 41.82 -27.32 -25.00
N PRO A 371 40.98 -28.38 -25.03
CA PRO A 371 40.29 -28.66 -26.31
C PRO A 371 38.89 -29.34 -26.25
N ALA A 372 38.15 -29.17 -27.36
CA ALA A 372 37.25 -30.13 -28.05
C ALA A 372 36.05 -30.85 -27.34
N ALA A 373 34.87 -30.23 -27.48
CA ALA A 373 33.70 -30.73 -28.24
C ALA A 373 32.96 -32.07 -27.92
N ALA A 374 31.65 -31.93 -27.67
CA ALA A 374 30.56 -32.81 -28.15
C ALA A 374 29.26 -31.97 -28.34
N PHE A 375 28.27 -32.45 -29.11
CA PHE A 375 27.11 -31.66 -29.56
C PHE A 375 25.77 -31.99 -28.86
N SER A 376 24.79 -31.10 -29.09
CA SER A 376 23.32 -31.17 -28.90
C SER A 376 22.73 -30.40 -27.69
N ASP A 377 21.63 -29.64 -27.82
CA ASP A 377 21.07 -29.00 -29.03
C ASP A 377 20.11 -27.83 -28.71
N PHE A 378 19.75 -27.00 -29.70
CA PHE A 378 18.79 -25.88 -29.56
C PHE A 378 18.05 -25.55 -30.88
N PRO A 379 16.71 -25.37 -30.88
CA PRO A 379 15.98 -24.86 -32.04
C PRO A 379 16.02 -23.33 -32.14
N ILE A 380 16.23 -22.81 -33.36
CA ILE A 380 16.23 -21.37 -33.69
C ILE A 380 14.93 -20.99 -34.40
N CYS A 381 14.39 -19.80 -34.11
CA CYS A 381 13.17 -19.27 -34.72
C CYS A 381 13.34 -18.99 -36.23
N PHE A 382 12.33 -19.35 -37.03
CA PHE A 382 12.17 -18.87 -38.40
C PHE A 382 10.83 -18.14 -38.58
N TRP A 383 10.86 -17.04 -39.34
CA TRP A 383 9.69 -16.23 -39.68
C TRP A 383 9.00 -16.77 -40.94
N PHE A 384 7.66 -16.70 -40.97
CA PHE A 384 6.88 -16.83 -42.21
C PHE A 384 6.01 -15.58 -42.43
N HIS A 385 6.06 -15.03 -43.64
CA HIS A 385 5.10 -14.04 -44.11
C HIS A 385 3.92 -14.74 -44.80
N VAL A 386 2.69 -14.30 -44.49
CA VAL A 386 1.49 -14.70 -45.21
C VAL A 386 0.77 -13.44 -45.69
N GLN A 387 0.68 -13.27 -47.01
CA GLN A 387 -0.19 -12.24 -47.62
C GLN A 387 -1.62 -12.76 -47.72
N VAL A 388 -2.60 -12.00 -47.23
CA VAL A 388 -4.01 -12.24 -47.49
C VAL A 388 -4.51 -11.26 -48.55
N ARG A 389 -4.94 -11.77 -49.71
CA ARG A 389 -5.60 -10.98 -50.76
C ARG A 389 -7.10 -10.90 -50.51
N ARG A 390 -7.73 -9.81 -50.96
CA ARG A 390 -9.20 -9.66 -50.96
C ARG A 390 -9.84 -10.64 -51.96
N PRO A 391 -11.01 -11.23 -51.67
CA PRO A 391 -11.80 -11.94 -52.66
C PRO A 391 -12.57 -10.98 -53.58
N GLN A 392 -12.88 -11.43 -54.79
CA GLN A 392 -13.96 -10.90 -55.64
C GLN A 392 -14.95 -12.03 -55.97
N ALA A 393 -16.15 -11.65 -56.38
CA ALA A 393 -17.33 -12.51 -56.32
C ALA A 393 -17.44 -13.57 -57.44
N MET A 394 -18.12 -14.67 -57.12
CA MET A 394 -19.02 -15.36 -58.04
C MET A 394 -20.17 -16.05 -57.27
N THR A 395 -21.27 -16.31 -57.98
CA THR A 395 -22.58 -16.80 -57.47
C THR A 395 -23.05 -17.98 -58.35
N PRO A 396 -24.26 -18.57 -58.16
CA PRO A 396 -24.86 -19.11 -56.92
C PRO A 396 -25.36 -20.56 -57.06
N SER A 397 -25.56 -21.28 -55.95
CA SER A 397 -26.41 -22.50 -55.79
C SER A 397 -26.29 -23.01 -54.34
N SER A 398 -27.27 -23.65 -53.69
CA SER A 398 -28.68 -23.94 -54.01
C SER A 398 -29.53 -23.83 -52.73
N THR A 399 -30.81 -23.50 -52.85
CA THR A 399 -31.76 -23.53 -51.71
C THR A 399 -32.36 -24.93 -51.52
N VAL A 400 -32.44 -25.41 -50.28
CA VAL A 400 -33.28 -26.56 -49.88
C VAL A 400 -34.04 -26.19 -48.60
N PHE A 401 -35.35 -26.44 -48.58
CA PHE A 401 -36.24 -26.29 -47.44
C PHE A 401 -36.60 -27.65 -46.84
N PHE A 402 -36.79 -27.72 -45.52
CA PHE A 402 -37.85 -28.46 -44.79
C PHE A 402 -37.80 -27.92 -43.34
N SER A 403 -38.75 -27.08 -42.90
CA SER A 403 -39.99 -27.46 -42.19
C SER A 403 -39.77 -28.42 -41.00
N GLY A 404 -40.13 -27.98 -39.79
CA GLY A 404 -40.23 -28.84 -38.61
C GLY A 404 -41.69 -29.08 -38.19
N GLU A 405 -41.91 -29.92 -37.18
CA GLU A 405 -43.25 -30.18 -36.61
C GLU A 405 -43.19 -30.41 -35.08
N LYS A 406 -44.36 -30.45 -34.43
CA LYS A 406 -44.59 -30.61 -32.98
C LYS A 406 -45.43 -31.87 -32.69
N ILE A 407 -45.56 -32.22 -31.39
CA ILE A 407 -46.56 -33.05 -30.66
C ILE A 407 -45.77 -33.92 -29.66
N GLY A 408 -46.12 -34.17 -28.39
CA GLY A 408 -47.19 -33.74 -27.45
C GLY A 408 -46.92 -34.47 -26.10
N SER A 409 -47.64 -34.42 -24.98
CA SER A 409 -48.76 -33.62 -24.45
C SER A 409 -49.42 -34.44 -23.30
N SER A 410 -49.41 -33.95 -22.05
CA SER A 410 -50.30 -34.38 -20.93
C SER A 410 -50.16 -33.39 -19.75
N ILE A 411 -51.19 -32.70 -19.25
CA ILE A 411 -52.32 -33.21 -18.41
C ILE A 411 -51.78 -33.67 -17.04
N ALA A 412 -52.12 -33.07 -15.88
CA ALA A 412 -53.01 -31.93 -15.51
C ALA A 412 -52.44 -31.22 -14.22
N THR A 413 -53.09 -30.35 -13.41
CA THR A 413 -54.51 -29.99 -13.16
C THR A 413 -54.64 -28.56 -12.54
N SER A 414 -55.86 -28.15 -12.15
CA SER A 414 -56.28 -26.82 -11.63
C SER A 414 -56.10 -26.56 -10.12
N HIS A 415 -56.03 -25.28 -9.74
CA HIS A 415 -57.00 -24.66 -8.80
C HIS A 415 -57.13 -23.15 -9.05
N SER A 416 -58.26 -22.54 -8.69
CA SER A 416 -58.59 -21.13 -8.98
C SER A 416 -59.52 -20.53 -7.92
N HIS A 417 -59.29 -19.28 -7.54
CA HIS A 417 -60.35 -18.42 -6.96
C HIS A 417 -60.18 -16.97 -7.43
N ASN A 418 -61.30 -16.28 -7.59
CA ASN A 418 -61.46 -14.92 -8.13
C ASN A 418 -62.05 -13.98 -7.05
N LEU A 419 -62.32 -12.73 -7.43
CA LEU A 419 -63.19 -11.72 -6.80
C LEU A 419 -62.54 -10.81 -5.73
N ASN A 420 -62.80 -9.49 -5.66
CA ASN A 420 -63.30 -8.53 -6.69
C ASN A 420 -63.24 -7.06 -6.19
N PHE A 421 -62.93 -6.10 -7.09
CA PHE A 421 -63.17 -4.62 -6.97
C PHE A 421 -62.60 -3.90 -5.72
N SER A 422 -62.46 -2.57 -5.62
CA SER A 422 -62.58 -1.40 -6.53
C SER A 422 -61.43 -0.41 -6.15
N GLY A 423 -60.94 0.52 -6.97
CA GLY A 423 -61.47 1.10 -8.20
C GLY A 423 -61.74 2.60 -8.02
N ASN A 424 -60.78 3.46 -8.41
CA ASN A 424 -61.02 4.89 -8.66
C ASN A 424 -60.06 5.42 -9.75
N LYS A 425 -60.43 6.51 -10.42
CA LYS A 425 -59.68 7.15 -11.51
C LYS A 425 -59.06 8.47 -11.04
N ASN A 426 -57.89 8.81 -11.57
CA ASN A 426 -57.69 10.13 -12.19
C ASN A 426 -56.47 10.11 -13.12
N SER A 427 -56.52 10.96 -14.16
CA SER A 427 -55.55 10.97 -15.26
C SER A 427 -55.12 12.41 -15.57
N ILE A 428 -53.82 12.69 -15.47
CA ILE A 428 -53.17 13.90 -16.01
C ILE A 428 -51.92 13.45 -16.77
N SER A 429 -51.60 14.16 -17.86
CA SER A 429 -50.72 13.71 -18.94
C SER A 429 -49.27 14.20 -18.83
N ASN A 430 -48.32 13.34 -19.25
CA ASN A 430 -47.00 13.77 -19.73
C ASN A 430 -47.14 14.70 -20.96
N PRO A 431 -46.08 15.45 -21.31
CA PRO A 431 -45.21 14.93 -22.38
C PRO A 431 -43.70 14.99 -22.05
N PHE A 432 -42.96 13.98 -22.52
CA PHE A 432 -41.50 14.01 -22.59
C PHE A 432 -41.03 14.94 -23.72
N SER A 433 -39.92 15.65 -23.52
CA SER A 433 -39.25 16.45 -24.55
C SER A 433 -38.14 15.65 -25.25
N THR A 434 -38.44 15.13 -26.45
CA THR A 434 -37.41 14.53 -27.33
C THR A 434 -36.64 15.62 -28.07
N PHE A 435 -35.35 15.80 -27.75
CA PHE A 435 -34.46 16.64 -28.57
C PHE A 435 -34.02 15.89 -29.83
N SER A 436 -34.33 16.45 -31.00
CA SER A 436 -33.82 16.01 -32.30
C SER A 436 -32.69 16.94 -32.74
N LEU A 437 -31.46 16.43 -32.83
CA LEU A 437 -30.31 17.17 -33.33
C LEU A 437 -30.12 16.87 -34.82
N ALA A 438 -30.41 17.87 -35.66
CA ALA A 438 -30.23 17.75 -37.11
C ALA A 438 -28.75 17.85 -37.48
N ALA A 439 -28.26 16.88 -38.24
CA ALA A 439 -26.98 17.01 -38.94
C ALA A 439 -27.08 18.12 -40.01
N LYS A 440 -26.00 18.87 -40.20
CA LYS A 440 -25.83 19.81 -41.31
C LYS A 440 -24.56 19.47 -42.06
N ASP A 441 -24.70 19.23 -43.35
CA ASP A 441 -23.57 19.04 -44.27
C ASP A 441 -22.80 20.36 -44.47
N TYR A 442 -21.48 20.26 -44.46
CA TYR A 442 -20.56 21.19 -45.12
C TYR A 442 -19.42 20.38 -45.73
N GLY A 443 -19.12 20.62 -47.00
CA GLY A 443 -18.28 19.72 -47.81
C GLY A 443 -16.88 20.22 -48.13
N ASP A 444 -16.05 19.24 -48.49
CA ASP A 444 -14.98 19.25 -49.50
C ASP A 444 -13.73 20.15 -49.42
N LEU A 445 -12.61 19.49 -49.78
CA LEU A 445 -11.26 19.98 -50.13
C LEU A 445 -10.30 20.39 -48.98
N PRO A 446 -8.99 20.14 -49.13
CA PRO A 446 -8.40 18.86 -49.58
C PRO A 446 -7.22 18.38 -48.70
N LEU A 447 -6.85 17.10 -48.84
CA LEU A 447 -5.84 16.42 -48.01
C LEU A 447 -4.41 16.58 -48.55
N SER A 448 -3.42 16.85 -47.67
CA SER A 448 -2.00 16.48 -47.91
C SER A 448 -1.21 16.35 -46.60
N HIS A 449 -0.37 15.29 -46.50
CA HIS A 449 0.69 15.01 -45.51
C HIS A 449 0.49 15.49 -44.05
N PHE A 450 0.32 14.59 -43.07
CA PHE A 450 1.38 13.63 -42.67
C PHE A 450 0.86 12.29 -42.15
N ILE A 451 1.74 11.27 -42.14
CA ILE A 451 1.49 9.91 -41.66
C ILE A 451 2.35 9.66 -40.41
N GLN A 452 1.78 9.11 -39.31
CA GLN A 452 2.25 7.85 -38.70
C GLN A 452 1.29 7.27 -37.63
N ARG A 453 0.79 6.05 -37.90
CA ARG A 453 0.33 5.00 -36.94
C ARG A 453 -0.58 5.40 -35.75
N ARG A 454 -1.89 5.14 -35.92
CA ARG A 454 -2.66 4.41 -34.90
C ARG A 454 -2.49 2.90 -35.14
N GLN A 455 -2.60 2.08 -34.09
CA GLN A 455 -3.00 0.66 -34.22
C GLN A 455 -4.41 0.51 -33.66
N ASN A 456 -5.22 -0.34 -34.29
CA ASN A 456 -6.63 -0.52 -33.93
C ASN A 456 -6.79 -1.74 -33.01
N CYS A 457 -7.51 -1.59 -31.91
CA CYS A 457 -8.15 -2.72 -31.25
C CYS A 457 -9.27 -3.26 -32.15
N ILE A 458 -9.37 -4.59 -32.27
CA ILE A 458 -10.49 -5.26 -32.93
C ILE A 458 -11.33 -5.92 -31.83
N PHE A 459 -12.58 -5.47 -31.68
CA PHE A 459 -13.59 -6.19 -30.92
C PHE A 459 -14.62 -6.78 -31.88
N SER A 460 -14.78 -8.10 -31.84
CA SER A 460 -15.83 -8.81 -32.57
C SER A 460 -17.11 -8.85 -31.74
N CYS A 461 -18.17 -8.20 -32.21
CA CYS A 461 -19.48 -8.28 -31.57
C CYS A 461 -20.12 -9.66 -31.79
N PHE A 462 -20.57 -10.29 -30.71
CA PHE A 462 -21.60 -11.34 -30.74
C PHE A 462 -22.93 -10.74 -30.22
N PRO A 463 -24.10 -11.15 -30.75
CA PRO A 463 -25.38 -10.59 -30.33
C PRO A 463 -26.09 -11.46 -29.28
N GLU A 464 -26.36 -10.91 -28.09
CA GLU A 464 -27.60 -11.10 -27.30
C GLU A 464 -27.64 -10.09 -26.12
N PRO A 465 -28.80 -9.83 -25.48
CA PRO A 465 -29.01 -8.60 -24.69
C PRO A 465 -28.59 -8.69 -23.21
N CYS A 466 -27.59 -7.89 -22.82
CA CYS A 466 -27.26 -7.68 -21.41
C CYS A 466 -28.29 -6.79 -20.67
N SER A 467 -28.49 -7.07 -19.38
CA SER A 467 -29.43 -6.34 -18.51
C SER A 467 -28.96 -4.93 -18.12
N HIS A 468 -29.92 -4.01 -17.96
CA HIS A 468 -29.72 -2.57 -17.74
C HIS A 468 -28.88 -2.13 -16.52
N SER A 469 -28.44 -3.04 -15.65
CA SER A 469 -27.60 -2.72 -14.48
C SER A 469 -26.15 -2.39 -14.85
N ILE A 470 -25.56 -3.11 -15.81
CA ILE A 470 -24.11 -3.09 -16.08
C ILE A 470 -23.67 -1.79 -16.78
N CYS A 471 -24.53 -1.20 -17.62
CA CYS A 471 -24.19 0.04 -18.32
C CYS A 471 -24.19 1.29 -17.42
N ARG A 472 -24.71 1.22 -16.19
CA ARG A 472 -24.83 2.39 -15.32
C ARG A 472 -23.52 2.74 -14.61
N SER A 473 -22.86 1.75 -14.00
CA SER A 473 -21.58 1.94 -13.32
C SER A 473 -20.47 2.41 -14.26
N PHE A 474 -20.47 1.96 -15.52
CA PHE A 474 -19.49 2.38 -16.52
C PHE A 474 -19.63 3.87 -16.89
N ILE A 475 -20.86 4.38 -16.93
CA ILE A 475 -21.11 5.82 -17.19
C ILE A 475 -20.79 6.64 -15.94
N GLU A 476 -21.17 6.17 -14.75
CA GLU A 476 -20.91 6.86 -13.47
C GLU A 476 -19.39 6.95 -13.17
N SER A 477 -18.60 5.91 -13.49
CA SER A 477 -17.12 5.96 -13.48
C SER A 477 -16.58 7.03 -14.44
N THR A 478 -16.99 7.00 -15.72
CA THR A 478 -16.47 7.93 -16.74
C THR A 478 -16.76 9.40 -16.40
N VAL A 479 -17.86 9.68 -15.69
CA VAL A 479 -18.21 11.04 -15.23
C VAL A 479 -17.38 11.48 -14.02
N HIS A 480 -16.87 10.55 -13.20
CA HIS A 480 -16.00 10.89 -12.07
C HIS A 480 -14.57 11.23 -12.52
N ASP A 481 -13.99 10.40 -13.41
CA ASP A 481 -12.63 10.63 -13.94
C ASP A 481 -12.50 11.99 -14.67
N LEU A 482 -13.60 12.47 -15.26
CA LEU A 482 -13.68 13.81 -15.88
C LEU A 482 -13.68 14.96 -14.86
N LYS A 483 -14.28 14.79 -13.68
CA LYS A 483 -14.24 15.84 -12.64
C LYS A 483 -12.83 16.04 -12.11
N ASP A 484 -12.18 14.95 -11.74
CA ASP A 484 -10.85 14.98 -11.13
C ASP A 484 -9.80 15.54 -12.13
N SER A 485 -9.97 15.27 -13.42
CA SER A 485 -9.12 15.82 -14.50
C SER A 485 -9.35 17.30 -14.83
N MET A 486 -10.55 17.85 -14.60
CA MET A 486 -10.89 19.21 -15.08
C MET A 486 -10.37 20.36 -14.20
N HIS A 487 -9.88 20.09 -12.99
CA HIS A 487 -9.39 21.14 -12.08
C HIS A 487 -7.99 21.71 -12.41
N SER A 488 -7.32 21.22 -13.48
CA SER A 488 -5.92 21.56 -13.80
C SER A 488 -5.71 22.67 -14.87
N PHE A 489 -6.72 23.50 -15.17
CA PHE A 489 -6.60 24.59 -16.17
C PHE A 489 -6.68 26.00 -15.57
N GLY A 490 -5.52 26.55 -15.21
CA GLY A 490 -5.37 27.96 -14.82
C GLY A 490 -5.58 28.93 -16.00
N THR A 491 -6.19 30.09 -15.73
CA THR A 491 -6.58 31.08 -16.74
C THR A 491 -5.40 31.76 -17.44
N MET A 492 -5.10 31.36 -18.69
CA MET A 492 -4.15 32.08 -19.54
C MET A 492 -4.78 33.35 -20.15
N ARG A 493 -4.23 34.52 -19.81
CA ARG A 493 -4.72 35.82 -20.28
C ARG A 493 -3.94 36.33 -21.49
N THR A 494 -4.39 36.00 -22.70
CA THR A 494 -3.72 36.44 -23.95
C THR A 494 -3.86 37.94 -24.22
N LYS A 495 -2.85 38.54 -24.87
CA LYS A 495 -2.72 40.00 -25.11
C LYS A 495 -3.74 40.65 -26.08
N ARG A 496 -4.79 39.93 -26.47
CA ARG A 496 -6.00 40.45 -27.13
C ARG A 496 -7.19 39.80 -26.43
N GLY A 497 -8.10 40.62 -25.92
CA GLY A 497 -9.13 40.19 -24.98
C GLY A 497 -10.23 39.37 -25.66
N LEU A 498 -10.08 38.06 -25.64
CA LEU A 498 -11.15 37.10 -25.88
C LEU A 498 -11.23 36.19 -24.66
N ILE A 499 -12.42 36.07 -24.06
CA ILE A 499 -12.71 35.09 -23.03
C ILE A 499 -13.43 33.94 -23.73
N ILE A 500 -12.97 32.71 -23.50
CA ILE A 500 -13.66 31.49 -23.90
C ILE A 500 -13.93 30.74 -22.60
N GLU A 501 -15.20 30.62 -22.24
CA GLU A 501 -15.67 29.75 -21.17
C GLU A 501 -15.90 28.34 -21.75
N PHE A 502 -15.69 27.32 -20.93
CA PHE A 502 -15.85 25.89 -21.24
C PHE A 502 -16.73 25.23 -20.18
#